data_AF-A0A8H7SPG1-F1
#
_entry.id   AF-A0A8H7SPG1-F1
#
_cell.length_a   1.000
_cell.length_b   1.000
_cell.length_c   1.000
_cell.angle_alpha   90.00
_cell.angle_beta   90.00
_cell.angle_gamma   90.00
#
_symmetry.space_group_name_H-M   'P 1'
#
loop_
_entity.id
_entity.type
_entity.pdbx_description
1 polymer ?
#
loop_
_entity_poly.entity_id
_entity_poly.type
_entity_poly.pdbx_seq_one_letter_code
_entity_poly.pdbx_strand_id
1 'polypeptide(L)'
;MDKKEVIMIDPKSLSTTARRRMRTSREEIVILEGFYNKTPNPTNDQKQEIAAAVNMGVKNVHFWFQNRRAKDNKKRKILQSRQQELAQQQQQIGTSQHLYYPPIQFTNQQLKGKAKFNLPPISTIMTENSPNLAIPFFFHHSKFGLEDCMIQWSKSNDSRY
;
A
#
# COMPACT_ATOMS: atom_id res chain seq x y z
N MET A 1 -27.27 39.83 -23.42
CA MET A 1 -27.16 38.44 -23.89
C MET A 1 -25.71 38.04 -23.76
N ASP A 2 -25.35 37.43 -22.63
CA ASP A 2 -23.97 37.04 -22.32
C ASP A 2 -23.63 35.73 -23.03
N LYS A 3 -22.64 35.81 -23.93
CA LYS A 3 -22.10 34.66 -24.64
C LYS A 3 -21.34 33.81 -23.61
N LYS A 4 -21.90 32.66 -23.24
CA LYS A 4 -21.18 31.63 -22.48
C LYS A 4 -20.07 31.07 -23.37
N GLU A 5 -18.84 31.51 -23.16
CA GLU A 5 -17.64 30.86 -23.71
C GLU A 5 -17.56 29.45 -23.13
N VAL A 6 -17.80 28.45 -23.97
CA VAL A 6 -17.55 27.05 -23.66
C VAL A 6 -16.05 26.85 -23.72
N ILE A 7 -15.40 26.79 -22.56
CA ILE A 7 -13.98 26.45 -22.45
C ILE A 7 -13.83 25.01 -22.93
N MET A 8 -13.41 24.83 -24.19
CA MET A 8 -13.03 23.52 -24.71
C MET A 8 -11.77 23.06 -23.98
N ILE A 9 -11.95 22.18 -22.99
CA ILE A 9 -10.82 21.56 -22.30
C ILE A 9 -10.22 20.54 -23.27
N ASP A 10 -9.03 20.84 -23.79
CA ASP A 10 -8.31 19.94 -24.68
C ASP A 10 -8.16 18.55 -24.02
N PRO A 11 -8.62 17.46 -24.65
CA PRO A 11 -8.58 16.11 -24.06
C PRO A 11 -7.16 15.59 -23.83
N LYS A 12 -6.14 16.26 -24.40
CA LYS A 12 -4.72 15.97 -24.18
C LYS A 12 -4.15 16.58 -22.89
N SER A 13 -4.83 17.56 -22.29
CA SER A 13 -4.46 18.14 -20.99
C SER A 13 -4.72 17.20 -19.81
N LEU A 14 -5.61 16.23 -19.97
CA LEU A 14 -5.92 15.19 -18.98
C LEU A 14 -4.92 14.02 -19.01
N SER A 15 -3.95 14.04 -19.94
CA SER A 15 -2.88 13.05 -20.00
C SER A 15 -1.86 13.33 -18.90
N THR A 16 -2.08 12.73 -17.72
CA THR A 16 -1.04 12.68 -16.69
C THR A 16 -0.01 11.62 -17.10
N THR A 17 0.93 11.99 -17.97
CA THR A 17 2.17 11.22 -18.08
C THR A 17 2.82 11.26 -16.70
N ALA A 18 2.68 10.17 -15.94
CA ALA A 18 3.11 10.10 -14.56
C ALA A 18 4.60 10.38 -14.51
N ARG A 19 4.97 11.59 -14.05
CA ARG A 19 6.37 11.98 -13.91
C ARG A 19 7.01 11.01 -12.94
N ARG A 20 7.98 10.21 -13.42
CA ARG A 20 8.67 9.22 -12.61
C ARG A 20 9.30 9.94 -11.41
N ARG A 21 8.87 9.61 -10.20
CA ARG A 21 9.44 10.17 -8.98
C ARG A 21 10.91 9.77 -8.92
N MET A 22 11.80 10.74 -8.73
CA MET A 22 13.22 10.46 -8.55
C MET A 22 13.42 9.73 -7.22
N ARG A 23 14.23 8.68 -7.23
CA ARG A 23 14.54 7.91 -6.03
C ARG A 23 15.75 8.54 -5.34
N THR A 24 15.64 8.75 -4.04
CA THR A 24 16.76 9.18 -3.19
C THR A 24 17.86 8.10 -3.21
N SER A 25 19.10 8.50 -3.46
CA SER A 25 20.26 7.61 -3.47
C SER A 25 20.57 7.06 -2.08
N ARG A 26 21.39 6.01 -2.00
CA ARG A 26 21.77 5.41 -0.72
C ARG A 26 22.56 6.37 0.16
N GLU A 27 23.47 7.13 -0.44
CA GLU A 27 24.32 8.12 0.22
C GLU A 27 23.47 9.24 0.83
N GLU A 28 22.52 9.75 0.04
CA GLU A 28 21.53 10.75 0.47
C GLU A 28 20.68 10.23 1.64
N ILE A 29 20.25 8.96 1.60
CA ILE A 29 19.50 8.33 2.69
C ILE A 29 20.32 8.31 3.99
N VAL A 30 21.60 7.95 3.93
CA VAL A 30 22.47 7.89 5.12
C VAL A 30 22.59 9.27 5.77
N ILE A 31 22.78 10.32 4.97
CA ILE A 31 22.86 11.70 5.47
C ILE A 31 21.52 12.11 6.11
N LEU A 32 20.40 11.88 5.41
CA LEU A 32 19.06 12.19 5.93
C LEU A 32 18.74 11.47 7.23
N GLU A 33 19.10 10.19 7.35
CA GLU A 33 18.95 9.42 8.59
C GLU A 33 19.84 9.96 9.71
N GLY A 34 21.07 10.37 9.40
CA GLY A 34 21.96 11.03 10.35
C GLY A 34 21.37 12.30 10.95
N PHE A 35 20.74 13.15 10.13
CA PHE A 35 20.01 14.32 10.61
C PHE A 35 18.74 13.94 11.38
N TYR A 36 17.98 12.98 10.89
CA TYR A 36 16.74 12.53 11.54
C TYR A 36 16.97 12.05 12.98
N ASN A 37 18.06 11.33 13.22
CA ASN A 37 18.41 10.85 14.56
C ASN A 37 18.73 11.99 15.54
N LYS A 38 19.21 13.13 15.05
CA LYS A 38 19.48 14.32 15.86
C LYS A 38 18.21 15.15 16.06
N THR A 39 17.49 15.44 14.97
CA THR A 39 16.31 16.30 14.96
C THR A 39 15.20 15.72 14.07
N PRO A 40 14.28 14.92 14.63
CA PRO A 40 13.16 14.32 13.87
C PRO A 40 12.18 15.35 13.28
N ASN A 41 12.20 16.58 13.81
CA ASN A 41 11.37 17.72 13.39
C ASN A 41 12.28 18.91 13.08
N PRO A 42 12.92 18.95 11.91
CA PRO A 42 13.84 20.02 11.57
C PRO A 42 13.10 21.35 11.37
N THR A 43 13.72 22.46 11.79
CA THR A 43 13.27 23.83 11.51
C THR A 43 13.46 24.17 10.01
N ASN A 44 12.98 25.32 9.55
CA ASN A 44 13.12 25.69 8.14
C ASN A 44 14.59 25.86 7.73
N ASP A 45 15.40 26.50 8.57
CA ASP A 45 16.84 26.70 8.32
C ASP A 45 17.57 25.36 8.25
N GLN A 46 17.27 24.44 9.17
CA GLN A 46 17.85 23.09 9.15
C GLN A 46 17.44 22.31 7.90
N LYS A 47 16.19 22.45 7.41
CA LYS A 47 15.81 21.80 6.14
C LYS A 47 16.60 22.35 4.96
N GLN A 48 16.98 23.62 4.99
CA GLN A 48 17.76 24.25 3.93
C GLN A 48 19.22 23.79 3.96
N GLU A 49 19.81 23.65 5.14
CA GLU A 49 21.12 23.04 5.34
C GLU A 49 21.14 21.58 4.85
N ILE A 50 20.14 20.79 5.25
CA ILE A 50 20.01 19.38 4.83
C ILE A 50 19.86 19.30 3.32
N ALA A 51 19.02 20.15 2.73
CA ALA A 51 18.78 20.21 1.28
C ALA A 51 20.07 20.46 0.49
N ALA A 52 20.93 21.36 0.97
CA ALA A 52 22.24 21.61 0.39
C ALA A 52 23.17 20.38 0.51
N ALA A 53 23.17 19.71 1.67
CA ALA A 53 24.03 18.54 1.91
C ALA A 53 23.69 17.32 1.04
N VAL A 54 22.41 17.13 0.69
CA VAL A 54 21.94 15.96 -0.09
C VAL A 54 21.51 16.32 -1.51
N ASN A 55 21.85 17.54 -1.97
CA ASN A 55 21.57 18.06 -3.30
C ASN A 55 20.10 17.86 -3.75
N MET A 56 19.14 18.13 -2.85
CA MET A 56 17.72 17.99 -3.13
C MET A 56 16.94 19.24 -2.72
N GLY A 57 15.80 19.49 -3.37
CA GLY A 57 14.96 20.62 -2.98
C GLY A 57 14.44 20.51 -1.54
N VAL A 58 14.32 21.64 -0.84
CA VAL A 58 13.80 21.73 0.55
C VAL A 58 12.44 21.03 0.70
N LYS A 59 11.59 21.11 -0.32
CA LYS A 59 10.30 20.41 -0.36
C LYS A 59 10.44 18.88 -0.34
N ASN A 60 11.45 18.33 -1.02
CA ASN A 60 11.71 16.89 -1.03
C ASN A 60 12.24 16.43 0.34
N VAL A 61 13.13 17.21 0.97
CA VAL A 61 13.56 16.98 2.35
C VAL A 61 12.34 16.97 3.28
N HIS A 62 11.48 17.97 3.17
CA HIS A 62 10.26 18.05 3.96
C HIS A 62 9.39 16.79 3.86
N PHE A 63 9.09 16.34 2.64
CA PHE A 63 8.33 15.10 2.44
C PHE A 63 9.07 13.86 2.91
N TRP A 64 10.39 13.82 2.77
CA TRP A 64 11.19 12.71 3.29
C TRP A 64 11.03 12.61 4.82
N PHE A 65 11.14 13.71 5.55
CA PHE A 65 10.97 13.72 7.01
C PHE A 65 9.53 13.34 7.43
N GLN A 66 8.52 13.81 6.69
CA GLN A 66 7.14 13.37 6.92
C GLN A 66 6.97 11.86 6.72
N ASN A 67 7.44 11.34 5.59
CA ASN A 67 7.37 9.92 5.26
C ASN A 67 8.16 9.07 6.25
N ARG A 68 9.32 9.56 6.69
CA ARG A 68 10.17 8.90 7.68
C ARG A 68 9.44 8.75 9.02
N ARG A 69 8.78 9.80 9.52
CA ARG A 69 7.94 9.75 10.73
C ARG A 69 6.72 8.85 10.56
N ALA A 70 6.06 8.90 9.40
CA ALA A 70 4.92 8.03 9.10
C ALA A 70 5.33 6.54 9.16
N LYS A 71 6.50 6.20 8.62
CA LYS A 71 7.06 4.84 8.68
C LYS A 71 7.32 4.39 10.11
N ASP A 72 7.89 5.24 10.97
CA ASP A 72 8.14 4.89 12.37
C ASP A 72 6.85 4.77 13.18
N ASN A 73 5.89 5.65 12.95
CA ASN A 73 4.56 5.53 13.55
C ASN A 73 3.87 4.23 13.14
N LYS A 74 3.96 3.84 11.87
CA LYS A 74 3.42 2.55 11.39
C LYS A 74 4.10 1.37 12.07
N LYS A 75 5.45 1.38 12.18
CA LYS A 75 6.19 0.33 12.87
C LYS A 75 5.75 0.18 14.32
N ARG A 76 5.61 1.28 15.07
CA ARG A 76 5.11 1.23 16.46
C ARG A 76 3.70 0.64 16.55
N LYS A 77 2.77 1.04 15.67
CA LYS A 77 1.40 0.51 15.68
C LYS A 77 1.37 -1.00 15.44
N ILE A 78 2.16 -1.51 14.48
CA ILE A 78 2.27 -2.94 14.19
C ILE A 78 2.88 -3.70 15.39
N LEU A 79 3.89 -3.13 16.03
CA LEU A 79 4.48 -3.74 17.22
C LEU A 79 3.48 -3.78 18.39
N GLN A 80 2.70 -2.71 18.58
CA GLN A 80 1.65 -2.67 19.60
C GLN A 80 0.55 -3.70 19.33
N SER A 81 0.05 -3.80 18.10
CA SER A 81 -0.99 -4.80 17.77
C SER A 81 -0.49 -6.22 17.98
N ARG A 82 0.76 -6.53 17.57
CA ARG A 82 1.37 -7.84 17.81
C ARG A 82 1.50 -8.16 19.30
N GLN A 83 1.89 -7.18 20.12
CA GLN A 83 1.97 -7.39 21.57
C GLN A 83 0.60 -7.67 22.18
N GLN A 84 -0.45 -6.99 21.73
CA GLN A 84 -1.83 -7.23 22.17
C GLN A 84 -2.31 -8.63 21.79
N GLU A 85 -2.04 -9.09 20.56
CA GLU A 85 -2.36 -10.45 20.11
C GLU A 85 -1.69 -11.53 20.98
N LEU A 86 -0.40 -11.35 21.30
CA LEU A 86 0.35 -12.29 22.16
C LEU A 86 -0.16 -12.31 23.61
N ALA A 87 -0.65 -11.18 24.12
CA ALA A 87 -1.26 -11.11 25.44
C ALA A 87 -2.63 -11.81 25.49
N GLN A 88 -3.42 -11.72 24.41
CA GLN A 88 -4.72 -12.39 24.31
C GLN A 88 -4.59 -13.91 24.20
N GLN A 89 -3.57 -14.42 23.51
CA GLN A 89 -3.34 -15.87 23.40
C GLN A 89 -3.02 -16.53 24.77
N GLN A 90 -2.36 -15.81 25.69
CA GLN A 90 -2.04 -16.35 27.02
C GLN A 90 -3.27 -16.47 27.94
N GLN A 91 -4.34 -15.70 27.70
CA GLN A 91 -5.56 -15.75 28.51
C GLN A 91 -6.53 -16.87 28.07
N GLN A 92 -6.33 -17.47 26.89
CA GLN A 92 -7.23 -18.50 26.34
C GLN A 92 -6.86 -19.95 26.70
N ILE A 93 -5.88 -20.18 27.59
CA ILE A 93 -5.50 -21.54 28.04
C ILE A 93 -6.55 -22.16 29.00
N GLY A 94 -7.59 -21.42 29.41
CA GLY A 94 -8.51 -21.84 30.46
C GLY A 94 -9.80 -22.57 30.05
N THR A 95 -10.45 -22.24 28.93
CA THR A 95 -11.82 -22.75 28.67
C THR A 95 -12.19 -22.69 27.20
N SER A 96 -12.25 -23.84 26.52
CA SER A 96 -13.31 -24.12 25.52
C SER A 96 -13.19 -25.55 24.98
N GLN A 97 -14.20 -26.37 25.29
CA GLN A 97 -14.54 -27.60 24.58
C GLN A 97 -15.06 -27.24 23.18
N HIS A 98 -14.17 -26.80 22.28
CA HIS A 98 -14.51 -26.47 20.90
C HIS A 98 -14.04 -27.61 19.99
N LEU A 99 -14.95 -28.12 19.14
CA LEU A 99 -14.68 -29.11 18.09
C LEU A 99 -13.33 -28.83 17.42
N TYR A 100 -12.43 -29.81 17.52
CA TYR A 100 -11.05 -29.70 17.08
C TYR A 100 -11.00 -29.73 15.54
N TYR A 101 -10.97 -28.53 14.94
CA TYR A 101 -10.37 -28.38 13.62
C TYR A 101 -8.87 -28.14 13.83
N PRO A 102 -7.99 -28.97 13.23
CA PRO A 102 -6.56 -28.76 13.35
C PRO A 102 -6.21 -27.38 12.78
N PRO A 103 -5.39 -26.58 13.48
CA PRO A 103 -4.90 -25.33 12.94
C PRO A 103 -4.17 -25.63 11.62
N ILE A 104 -4.58 -24.97 10.53
CA ILE A 104 -3.79 -24.99 9.30
C ILE A 104 -2.47 -24.31 9.64
N GLN A 105 -1.46 -25.12 9.90
CA GLN A 105 -0.10 -24.65 10.08
C GLN A 105 0.37 -24.18 8.71
N PHE A 106 0.31 -22.87 8.45
CA PHE A 106 1.23 -22.27 7.49
C PHE A 106 2.61 -22.40 8.10
N THR A 107 3.21 -23.56 7.90
CA THR A 107 4.60 -23.77 8.28
C THR A 107 5.38 -22.73 7.48
N ASN A 108 6.14 -21.89 8.17
CA ASN A 108 7.16 -21.06 7.53
C ASN A 108 8.36 -21.95 7.19
N GLN A 109 8.11 -23.17 6.67
CA GLN A 109 9.14 -24.06 6.20
C GLN A 109 9.59 -23.53 4.85
N GLN A 110 10.54 -22.61 4.94
CA GLN A 110 11.55 -22.29 3.94
C GLN A 110 11.14 -22.57 2.49
N LEU A 111 10.49 -21.59 1.86
CA LEU A 111 10.68 -21.40 0.44
C LEU A 111 11.74 -20.30 0.28
N LYS A 112 13.00 -20.69 0.51
CA LYS A 112 14.16 -20.02 -0.08
C LYS A 112 14.08 -20.26 -1.60
N GLY A 113 13.16 -19.56 -2.25
CA GLY A 113 12.83 -19.73 -3.66
C GLY A 113 11.52 -19.03 -3.94
N LYS A 114 11.44 -18.28 -5.04
CA LYS A 114 10.19 -17.68 -5.51
C LYS A 114 9.22 -18.79 -5.91
N ALA A 115 8.57 -19.43 -4.95
CA ALA A 115 7.46 -20.31 -5.24
C ALA A 115 6.32 -19.45 -5.75
N LYS A 116 6.01 -19.59 -7.03
CA LYS A 116 4.78 -19.06 -7.61
C LYS A 116 3.66 -19.87 -6.96
N PHE A 117 2.98 -19.29 -5.98
CA PHE A 117 1.69 -19.81 -5.56
C PHE A 117 0.76 -19.70 -6.77
N ASN A 118 0.57 -20.79 -7.49
CA ASN A 118 -0.43 -20.85 -8.54
C ASN A 118 -1.77 -20.88 -7.85
N LEU A 119 -2.41 -19.71 -7.79
CA LEU A 119 -3.81 -19.62 -7.37
C LEU A 119 -4.63 -20.51 -8.33
N PRO A 120 -5.60 -21.28 -7.81
CA PRO A 120 -6.52 -21.99 -8.68
C PRO A 120 -7.24 -20.98 -9.59
N PRO A 121 -7.70 -21.41 -10.78
CA PRO A 121 -8.48 -20.53 -11.64
C PRO A 121 -9.71 -20.03 -10.89
N ILE A 122 -10.14 -18.79 -11.18
CA ILE A 122 -11.29 -18.16 -10.52
C ILE A 122 -12.54 -19.04 -10.60
N SER A 123 -12.69 -19.84 -11.67
CA SER A 123 -13.80 -20.78 -11.82
C SER A 123 -13.89 -21.80 -10.67
N THR A 124 -12.77 -22.18 -10.05
CA THR A 124 -12.74 -23.06 -8.87
C THR A 124 -13.37 -22.42 -7.63
N ILE A 125 -13.38 -21.09 -7.54
CA ILE A 125 -14.03 -20.35 -6.45
C ILE A 125 -15.52 -20.11 -6.77
N MET A 126 -15.90 -20.16 -8.05
CA MET A 126 -17.26 -19.84 -8.52
C MET A 126 -18.19 -21.05 -8.61
N THR A 127 -17.75 -22.26 -8.23
CA THR A 127 -18.61 -23.45 -8.20
C THR A 127 -19.12 -23.73 -6.78
N GLU A 128 -20.42 -23.97 -6.65
CA GLU A 128 -21.17 -24.06 -5.39
C GLU A 128 -20.82 -25.27 -4.48
N ASN A 129 -19.92 -26.17 -4.89
CA ASN A 129 -19.65 -27.40 -4.14
C ASN A 129 -18.20 -27.53 -3.69
N SER A 130 -17.74 -26.56 -2.89
CA SER A 130 -16.57 -26.75 -2.01
C SER A 130 -17.01 -26.74 -0.55
N PRO A 131 -17.14 -27.92 0.10
CA PRO A 131 -17.63 -28.02 1.48
C PRO A 131 -16.74 -27.34 2.54
N ASN A 132 -15.55 -26.85 2.16
CA ASN A 132 -14.58 -26.21 3.05
C ASN A 132 -14.33 -24.73 2.75
N LEU A 133 -15.05 -24.11 1.80
CA LEU A 133 -14.90 -22.70 1.46
C LEU A 133 -16.26 -21.98 1.53
N ALA A 134 -16.90 -22.06 2.70
CA ALA A 134 -18.08 -21.27 3.01
C ALA A 134 -17.67 -19.80 3.26
N ILE A 135 -17.28 -19.09 2.20
CA ILE A 135 -17.29 -17.63 2.21
C ILE A 135 -18.74 -17.24 1.89
N PRO A 136 -19.56 -16.77 2.86
CA PRO A 136 -20.89 -16.28 2.54
C PRO A 136 -20.73 -15.18 1.49
N PHE A 137 -21.41 -15.35 0.34
CA PHE A 137 -21.47 -14.40 -0.76
C PHE A 137 -22.18 -13.12 -0.29
N PHE A 138 -21.47 -12.29 0.46
CA PHE A 138 -21.83 -10.91 0.71
C PHE A 138 -20.67 -10.02 0.25
N PHE A 139 -20.34 -10.11 -1.04
CA PHE A 139 -19.83 -8.94 -1.72
C PHE A 139 -21.01 -7.96 -1.85
N HIS A 140 -21.23 -7.18 -0.79
CA HIS A 140 -21.92 -5.90 -0.93
C HIS A 140 -21.02 -5.04 -1.82
N HIS A 141 -21.26 -5.08 -3.12
CA HIS A 141 -20.64 -4.20 -4.10
C HIS A 141 -21.11 -2.79 -3.76
N SER A 142 -20.41 -2.12 -2.85
CA SER A 142 -20.52 -0.66 -2.76
C SER A 142 -20.17 -0.13 -4.15
N LYS A 143 -21.01 0.72 -4.73
CA LYS A 143 -20.85 1.31 -6.08
C LYS A 143 -19.58 2.17 -6.19
N PHE A 144 -18.41 1.58 -6.04
CA PHE A 144 -17.14 2.19 -6.41
C PHE A 144 -16.89 1.78 -7.86
N GLY A 145 -17.06 2.75 -8.76
CA GLY A 145 -16.94 2.67 -10.22
C GLY A 145 -15.58 2.19 -10.74
N LEU A 146 -15.20 0.97 -10.41
CA LEU A 146 -14.05 0.27 -10.97
C LEU A 146 -14.39 -0.34 -12.34
N GLU A 147 -15.67 -0.58 -12.62
CA GLU A 147 -16.13 -1.22 -13.85
C GLU A 147 -15.92 -0.33 -15.07
N ASP A 148 -16.26 0.96 -14.99
CA ASP A 148 -16.10 1.90 -16.09
C ASP A 148 -14.62 2.11 -16.48
N CYS A 149 -13.74 2.20 -15.48
CA CYS A 149 -12.30 2.33 -15.73
C CYS A 149 -11.72 1.08 -16.39
N MET A 150 -12.19 -0.11 -16.04
CA MET A 150 -11.73 -1.37 -16.62
C MET A 150 -12.23 -1.55 -18.06
N ILE A 151 -13.47 -1.14 -18.35
CA ILE A 151 -14.05 -1.12 -19.70
C ILE A 151 -13.31 -0.11 -20.61
N GLN A 152 -12.98 1.08 -20.08
CA GLN A 152 -12.21 2.09 -20.82
C GLN A 152 -10.79 1.63 -21.15
N TRP A 153 -10.13 0.93 -20.23
CA TRP A 153 -8.81 0.36 -20.46
C TRP A 153 -8.83 -0.71 -21.55
N SER A 154 -9.82 -1.62 -21.50
CA SER A 154 -9.99 -2.67 -22.51
C SER A 154 -10.22 -2.09 -23.91
N LYS A 155 -11.10 -1.09 -24.04
CA LYS A 155 -11.42 -0.47 -25.35
C LYS A 155 -10.26 0.34 -25.95
N SER A 156 -9.37 0.90 -25.12
CA SER A 156 -8.20 1.65 -25.61
C SER A 156 -7.09 0.75 -26.17
N ASN A 157 -7.06 -0.53 -25.81
CA ASN A 157 -5.97 -1.43 -26.20
C ASN A 157 -6.26 -2.22 -27.49
N ASP A 158 -7.50 -2.21 -27.97
CA ASP A 158 -7.94 -2.88 -29.21
C ASP A 158 -7.67 -2.08 -30.50
N SER A 159 -7.29 -0.80 -30.40
CA SER A 159 -7.00 0.07 -31.57
C SER A 159 -5.54 0.00 -32.04
N ARG A 160 -4.78 -1.01 -31.59
CA ARG A 160 -3.43 -1.30 -32.10
C ARG A 160 -3.37 -2.72 -32.65
N TYR A 161 -4.22 -3.01 -33.64
CA TYR A 161 -3.93 -3.91 -34.75
C TYR A 161 -4.80 -3.50 -35.94
#